data_AF-Q894R3-F1
#
_entry.id   AF-Q894R3-F1
#
_cell.length_a   1.000
_cell.length_b   1.000
_cell.length_c   1.000
_cell.angle_alpha   90.00
_cell.angle_beta   90.00
_cell.angle_gamma   90.00
#
_symmetry.space_group_name_H-M   'P 1'
#
loop_
_entity.id
_entity.type
_entity.pdbx_description
1 polymer ?
#
loop_
_entity_poly.entity_id
_entity_poly.type
_entity_poly.pdbx_seq_one_letter_code
_entity_poly.pdbx_strand_id
1 'polypeptide(L)'
;MPEAIRVLNNLANWGYASRCKLGNNIHIRDGFSIYILRNTKMKSMLMKCCFCDNKADMAKFDAEKMSGAIVKGLVDKLAEKPQTNTKDNLYRVQVGAFRNK
;
A
#
# COMPACT_ATOMS: atom_id res chain seq x y z
N MET A 1 -9.49 -14.25 -10.98
CA MET A 1 -8.93 -12.90 -10.82
C MET A 1 -7.47 -13.02 -10.35
N PRO A 2 -6.50 -13.12 -11.27
CA PRO A 2 -5.08 -13.33 -10.93
C PRO A 2 -4.49 -12.24 -10.03
N GLU A 3 -4.98 -11.00 -10.18
CA GLU A 3 -4.53 -9.83 -9.42
C GLU A 3 -4.79 -10.01 -7.92
N ALA A 4 -5.93 -10.60 -7.54
CA ALA A 4 -6.27 -10.86 -6.15
C ALA A 4 -5.29 -11.85 -5.50
N ILE A 5 -4.84 -12.86 -6.25
CA ILE A 5 -3.86 -13.85 -5.79
C ILE A 5 -2.49 -13.20 -5.60
N ARG A 6 -2.06 -12.36 -6.55
CA ARG A 6 -0.79 -11.63 -6.43
C ARG A 6 -0.77 -10.68 -5.23
N VAL A 7 -1.84 -9.91 -5.04
CA VAL A 7 -1.95 -9.00 -3.88
C VAL A 7 -1.92 -9.80 -2.57
N LEU A 8 -2.64 -10.91 -2.50
CA LEU A 8 -2.67 -11.78 -1.32
C LEU A 8 -1.28 -12.37 -1.00
N ASN A 9 -0.55 -12.87 -2.00
CA ASN A 9 0.80 -13.39 -1.80
C ASN A 9 1.78 -12.30 -1.35
N ASN A 10 1.69 -11.09 -1.90
CA ASN A 10 2.52 -9.96 -1.49
C ASN A 10 2.26 -9.55 -0.03
N LEU A 11 0.99 -9.52 0.40
CA LEU A 11 0.63 -9.20 1.78
C LEU A 11 1.05 -10.30 2.76
N ALA A 12 0.93 -11.57 2.37
CA ALA A 12 1.34 -12.71 3.20
C ALA A 12 2.85 -12.71 3.49
N ASN A 13 3.67 -12.36 2.49
CA ASN A 13 5.12 -12.24 2.65
C ASN A 13 5.54 -11.18 3.68
N TRP A 14 4.68 -10.20 3.95
CA TRP A 14 4.96 -9.13 4.90
C TRP A 14 4.68 -9.53 6.36
N GLY A 15 4.19 -10.75 6.61
CA GLY A 15 4.01 -11.29 7.95
C GLY A 15 2.63 -11.06 8.56
N TYR A 16 1.65 -10.65 7.74
CA TYR A 16 0.23 -10.79 8.08
C TYR A 16 -0.19 -12.24 7.90
N ALA A 17 -0.90 -12.78 8.90
CA ALA A 17 -1.41 -14.13 8.82
C ALA A 17 -2.57 -14.19 7.82
N SER A 18 -2.44 -14.98 6.76
CA SER A 18 -3.55 -15.29 5.87
C SER A 18 -4.65 -16.03 6.64
N ARG A 19 -5.83 -15.40 6.73
CA ARG A 19 -7.00 -15.90 7.50
C ARG A 19 -7.95 -16.77 6.69
N CYS A 20 -7.66 -16.96 5.41
CA CYS A 20 -8.34 -17.90 4.55
C CYS A 20 -7.28 -18.91 4.10
N LYS A 21 -7.37 -20.11 4.69
CA LYS A 21 -6.51 -21.24 4.37
C LYS A 21 -7.39 -22.37 3.87
N LEU A 22 -6.98 -23.02 2.80
CA LEU A 22 -7.53 -24.29 2.34
C LEU A 22 -6.39 -25.31 2.43
N GLY A 23 -6.39 -26.07 3.52
CA GLY A 23 -5.20 -26.86 3.93
C GLY A 23 -4.01 -25.95 4.23
N ASN A 24 -2.85 -26.27 3.66
CA ASN A 24 -1.61 -25.49 3.82
C ASN A 24 -1.53 -24.26 2.88
N ASN A 25 -2.50 -24.09 1.99
CA ASN A 25 -2.49 -23.04 0.97
C ASN A 25 -3.33 -21.83 1.39
N ILE A 26 -2.84 -20.65 1.07
CA ILE A 26 -3.57 -19.40 1.22
C ILE A 26 -4.68 -19.34 0.16
N HIS A 27 -5.91 -19.00 0.56
CA HIS A 27 -7.09 -19.01 -0.30
C HIS A 27 -7.81 -17.65 -0.28
N ILE A 28 -8.60 -17.38 -1.31
CA ILE A 28 -9.46 -16.19 -1.41
C ILE A 28 -10.88 -16.62 -1.06
N ARG A 29 -11.54 -15.93 -0.12
CA ARG A 29 -12.95 -16.22 0.17
C ARG A 29 -13.86 -15.80 -0.98
N ASP A 30 -14.91 -16.57 -1.19
CA ASP A 30 -15.97 -16.20 -2.12
C ASP A 30 -16.73 -14.96 -1.62
N GLY A 31 -17.07 -14.07 -2.55
CA GLY A 31 -17.67 -12.77 -2.25
C GLY A 31 -19.20 -12.76 -2.25
N PHE A 32 -19.86 -13.93 -2.38
CA PHE A 32 -21.30 -14.02 -2.68
C PHE A 32 -22.23 -13.44 -1.61
N SER A 33 -21.77 -13.33 -0.37
CA SER A 33 -22.52 -12.72 0.74
C SER A 33 -22.26 -11.22 0.90
N ILE A 34 -21.31 -10.64 0.16
CA ILE A 34 -20.89 -9.24 0.31
C ILE A 34 -21.62 -8.36 -0.69
N TYR A 35 -22.53 -7.52 -0.19
CA TYR A 35 -23.38 -6.64 -1.00
C TYR A 35 -22.58 -5.82 -2.03
N ILE A 36 -21.45 -5.23 -1.62
CA ILE A 36 -20.62 -4.38 -2.50
C ILE A 36 -20.10 -5.17 -3.70
N LEU A 37 -19.60 -6.40 -3.47
CA LEU A 37 -19.07 -7.25 -4.55
C LEU A 37 -20.16 -7.73 -5.50
N ARG A 38 -21.40 -7.92 -5.02
CA ARG A 38 -22.55 -8.31 -5.84
C ARG A 38 -23.09 -7.17 -6.72
N ASN A 39 -23.02 -5.94 -6.24
CA ASN A 39 -23.62 -4.77 -6.91
C ASN A 39 -22.60 -3.94 -7.70
N THR A 40 -21.30 -4.29 -7.64
CA THR A 40 -20.27 -3.64 -8.45
C THR A 40 -20.21 -4.30 -9.82
N LYS A 41 -20.56 -3.55 -10.88
CA LYS A 41 -20.53 -4.06 -12.27
C LYS A 41 -19.12 -4.32 -12.80
N MET A 42 -18.14 -3.55 -12.32
CA MET A 42 -16.73 -3.71 -12.69
C MET A 42 -16.08 -4.84 -11.89
N LYS A 43 -14.98 -5.39 -12.43
CA LYS A 43 -14.13 -6.37 -11.73
C LYS A 43 -13.67 -5.80 -10.38
N SER A 44 -14.06 -6.44 -9.28
CA SER A 44 -13.83 -5.94 -7.92
C SER A 44 -13.35 -7.02 -6.96
N MET A 45 -12.60 -6.61 -5.94
CA MET A 45 -12.23 -7.44 -4.80
C MET A 45 -12.36 -6.61 -3.52
N LEU A 46 -12.71 -7.23 -2.40
CA LEU A 46 -12.70 -6.57 -1.09
C LEU A 46 -11.53 -7.12 -0.28
N MET A 47 -10.69 -6.20 0.20
CA MET A 47 -9.56 -6.54 1.05
C MET A 47 -9.79 -6.04 2.47
N LYS A 48 -9.61 -6.95 3.43
CA LYS A 48 -9.56 -6.63 4.86
C LYS A 48 -8.12 -6.85 5.30
N CYS A 49 -7.36 -5.76 5.36
CA CYS A 49 -5.90 -5.85 5.50
C CYS A 49 -5.48 -6.41 6.85
N CYS A 50 -6.09 -5.92 7.93
CA CYS A 50 -5.77 -6.32 9.30
C CYS A 50 -6.93 -5.97 10.25
N PHE A 51 -6.87 -6.48 11.49
CA PHE A 51 -7.84 -6.17 12.54
C PHE A 51 -7.40 -4.93 13.32
N CYS A 52 -8.20 -3.86 13.30
CA CYS A 52 -7.88 -2.60 13.99
C CYS A 52 -7.86 -2.73 15.51
N ASP A 53 -8.56 -3.74 16.05
CA ASP A 53 -8.65 -4.05 17.48
C ASP A 53 -7.57 -5.05 17.95
N ASN A 54 -6.79 -5.63 17.03
CA ASN A 54 -5.72 -6.55 17.37
C ASN A 54 -4.39 -5.80 17.49
N LYS A 55 -3.82 -5.78 18.71
CA LYS A 55 -2.53 -5.13 19.00
C LYS A 55 -1.39 -5.63 18.11
N ALA A 56 -1.34 -6.92 17.81
CA ALA A 56 -0.27 -7.51 16.98
C ALA A 56 -0.36 -7.08 15.50
N ASP A 57 -1.58 -6.86 15.01
CA ASP A 57 -1.82 -6.39 13.65
C ASP A 57 -1.50 -4.91 13.50
N MET A 58 -1.89 -4.10 14.49
CA MET A 58 -1.63 -2.67 14.52
C MET A 58 -0.15 -2.34 14.76
N ALA A 59 0.58 -3.18 15.49
CA ALA A 59 2.03 -3.05 15.63
C ALA A 59 2.78 -3.23 14.29
N LYS A 60 2.20 -3.97 13.33
CA LYS A 60 2.77 -4.19 11.99
C LYS A 60 2.23 -3.20 10.95
N PHE A 61 1.17 -2.47 11.27
CA PHE A 61 0.47 -1.62 10.32
C PHE A 61 1.33 -0.43 9.90
N ASP A 62 1.59 -0.35 8.60
CA ASP A 62 2.32 0.72 7.95
C ASP A 62 1.61 1.01 6.61
N ALA A 63 0.98 2.17 6.52
CA ALA A 63 0.15 2.51 5.37
C ALA A 63 0.94 2.56 4.05
N GLU A 64 2.19 3.01 4.08
CA GLU A 64 3.04 3.10 2.88
C GLU A 64 3.44 1.71 2.40
N LYS A 65 3.88 0.85 3.31
CA LYS A 65 4.26 -0.52 2.96
C LYS A 65 3.05 -1.32 2.46
N MET A 66 1.89 -1.14 3.09
CA MET A 66 0.66 -1.83 2.71
C MET A 66 0.17 -1.42 1.33
N SER A 67 0.10 -0.11 1.08
CA SER A 67 -0.29 0.42 -0.23
C SER A 67 0.71 -0.02 -1.32
N GLY A 68 2.02 -0.02 -1.01
CA GLY A 68 3.05 -0.53 -1.91
C GLY A 68 2.85 -2.00 -2.29
N ALA A 69 2.52 -2.87 -1.33
CA ALA A 69 2.24 -4.29 -1.60
C ALA A 69 1.01 -4.49 -2.48
N ILE A 70 -0.04 -3.67 -2.26
CA ILE A 70 -1.27 -3.67 -3.07
C ILE A 70 -0.98 -3.23 -4.50
N VAL A 71 -0.30 -2.10 -4.68
CA VAL A 71 0.05 -1.58 -6.01
C VAL A 71 0.91 -2.59 -6.76
N LYS A 72 1.91 -3.18 -6.10
CA LYS A 72 2.74 -4.24 -6.67
C LYS A 72 1.91 -5.44 -7.13
N GLY A 73 0.92 -5.87 -6.34
CA GLY A 73 0.07 -7.00 -6.71
C GLY A 73 -0.92 -6.69 -7.85
N LEU A 74 -1.43 -5.45 -7.91
CA LEU A 74 -2.38 -5.03 -8.93
C LEU A 74 -1.70 -4.78 -10.28
N VAL A 75 -0.61 -4.01 -10.29
CA VAL A 75 0.00 -3.45 -11.51
C VAL A 75 1.25 -4.23 -11.94
N ASP A 76 1.73 -5.16 -11.11
CA ASP A 76 2.99 -5.90 -11.31
C ASP A 76 4.21 -4.99 -11.48
N LYS A 77 4.12 -3.78 -10.91
CA LYS A 77 5.16 -2.74 -10.89
C LYS A 77 5.28 -2.17 -9.49
N LEU A 78 6.50 -1.87 -9.06
CA LEU A 78 6.74 -1.15 -7.82
C LEU A 78 6.30 0.31 -8.01
N ALA A 79 5.53 0.86 -7.07
CA ALA A 79 5.25 2.29 -7.06
C ALA A 79 6.58 3.04 -6.90
N GLU A 80 6.91 3.91 -7.84
CA GLU A 80 8.00 4.86 -7.66
C GLU A 80 7.62 5.77 -6.50
N LYS A 81 8.45 5.81 -5.44
CA LYS A 81 8.26 6.81 -4.40
C LYS A 81 8.35 8.19 -5.06
N PRO A 82 7.46 9.14 -4.73
CA PRO A 82 7.66 10.51 -5.16
C PRO A 82 9.06 10.93 -4.69
N GLN A 83 9.94 11.21 -5.64
CA GLN A 83 11.26 11.75 -5.32
C GLN A 83 11.03 13.11 -4.68
N THR A 84 11.12 13.19 -3.36
CA THR A 84 11.39 14.46 -2.68
C THR A 84 12.80 14.87 -3.11
N ASN A 85 12.88 15.55 -4.25
CA ASN A 85 14.03 16.34 -4.63
C ASN A 85 14.09 17.53 -3.66
N THR A 86 14.46 17.27 -2.40
CA THR A 86 14.94 18.32 -1.50
C THR A 86 16.35 18.66 -1.99
N LYS A 87 16.42 19.34 -3.14
CA LYS A 87 17.61 20.11 -3.47
C LYS A 87 17.59 21.29 -2.51
N ASP A 88 18.41 21.24 -1.46
CA ASP A 88 18.73 22.41 -0.65
C ASP A 88 19.39 23.43 -1.58
N ASN A 89 18.55 24.26 -2.22
CA ASN A 89 19.03 25.33 -3.08
C ASN A 89 19.63 26.41 -2.18
N LEU A 90 20.95 26.39 -2.03
CA LEU A 90 21.69 27.38 -1.26
C LEU A 90 21.86 28.65 -2.12
N TYR A 91 21.03 29.66 -1.87
CA TYR A 91 21.13 30.95 -2.55
C TYR A 91 22.18 31.84 -1.87
N ARG A 92 23.21 32.24 -2.62
CA ARG A 92 24.17 33.26 -2.16
C ARG A 92 23.57 34.64 -2.39
N VAL A 93 23.18 35.33 -1.32
CA VAL A 93 22.73 36.73 -1.38
C VAL A 93 23.96 37.63 -1.34
N GLN A 94 24.27 38.31 -2.45
CA GLN A 94 25.25 39.41 -2.43
C GLN A 94 24.52 40.72 -2.11
N VAL A 95 24.83 41.30 -0.96
CA VAL A 95 24.50 42.69 -0.67
C VAL A 95 25.66 43.59 -1.12
N GLY A 96 25.35 44.62 -1.89
CA GLY A 96 26.34 45.58 -2.38
C GLY A 96 26.92 46.45 -1.26
N ALA A 97 28.12 46.99 -1.46
CA ALA A 97 28.72 47.94 -0.55
C ALA A 97 28.15 49.34 -0.81
N PHE A 98 27.47 49.91 0.19
CA PHE A 98 26.92 51.27 0.12
C PHE A 98 27.87 52.25 0.81
N ARG A 99 28.12 53.40 0.19
CA ARG A 99 28.93 54.47 0.75
C ARG A 99 28.12 55.76 0.67
N ASN A 100 27.79 56.31 1.84
CA ASN A 100 27.08 57.58 1.95
C ASN A 100 27.95 58.71 1.38
N LYS A 101 27.30 59.62 0.64
CA LYS A 101 27.90 60.86 0.15
C LYS A 101 28.01 61.90 1.27
#